data_AF-A0A1V4W3M4-F1
#
_entry.id   AF-A0A1V4W3M4-F1
#
_cell.length_a   1.000
_cell.length_b   1.000
_cell.length_c   1.000
_cell.angle_alpha   90.00
_cell.angle_beta   90.00
_cell.angle_gamma   90.00
#
_symmetry.space_group_name_H-M   'P 1'
#
loop_
_entity.id
_entity.type
_entity.pdbx_description
1 polymer ?
#
loop_
_entity_poly.entity_id
_entity_poly.type
_entity_poly.pdbx_seq_one_letter_code
_entity_poly.pdbx_strand_id
1 'polypeptide(L)'
;MIIKRTRKNSLSFLIFFIFFFVVSAVWVWCRCLPALAAKAQDVVSFSDLPEHWARSHVTRLAALEMVKGYPDHTFKPDQLVNRLETVVLIVRSGGFAAEAEKLAANNNKKKNSANSASGVETKQTPKVPWGQSYIDLAVEKGFLAPDDPEDYDYAGPVTRLEVAELLARAMCLVPSLIGNESAPAENNILAEDGLSSAGAFSDLDTLEPEEQVYVAAVVNANVMSGYPDGTFRPQDTLTRAEIAVILSRLVDRGWVKIPDGRRLAGWIAGIEKNKDRRDILFNSLSGAQKLQVADNVQCFLAEEEESLEQAAGFRCEVILDGRRQVSWVNLLELKDDAVETEKIRGTVKMVALGEDNLMVLCDMNVKDLILPLAWDAVVSGGKASKGFGSLKQGDFVDVLVSQGQVRKVTLLDVKTASGEVKRIEDGRMYLKGSSSGKKPAWFNHYDYARIVDKDGIRQDSVAAGDKVKVTYLDPLPGEIDDEVVVEIKVTK
;
A
#
# COMPACT_ATOMS: atom_id res chain seq x y z
N MET A 1 14.30 -93.97 34.95
CA MET A 1 14.24 -93.94 33.47
C MET A 1 13.72 -92.58 33.05
N ILE A 2 14.40 -91.96 32.10
CA ILE A 2 14.40 -90.53 31.76
C ILE A 2 13.04 -90.08 31.18
N ILE A 3 12.45 -89.00 31.72
CA ILE A 3 11.53 -88.14 30.96
C ILE A 3 11.98 -86.69 31.17
N LYS A 4 12.62 -86.15 30.12
CA LYS A 4 12.95 -84.73 29.95
C LYS A 4 11.64 -83.92 29.97
N ARG A 5 11.54 -82.93 30.86
CA ARG A 5 10.57 -81.83 30.71
C ARG A 5 11.35 -80.53 30.60
N THR A 6 11.28 -79.96 29.41
CA THR A 6 11.86 -78.71 28.94
C THR A 6 11.37 -77.52 29.78
N ARG A 7 12.28 -76.82 30.48
CA ARG A 7 12.06 -75.44 30.91
C ARG A 7 12.33 -74.53 29.70
N LYS A 8 11.28 -74.00 29.08
CA LYS A 8 11.37 -72.88 28.14
C LYS A 8 10.81 -71.63 28.82
N ASN A 9 11.70 -70.66 29.02
CA ASN A 9 11.49 -69.22 28.93
C ASN A 9 10.35 -68.60 29.76
N SER A 10 10.62 -68.28 31.03
CA SER A 10 9.84 -67.27 31.79
C SER A 10 10.61 -65.95 32.00
N LEU A 11 11.77 -65.76 31.35
CA LEU A 11 12.59 -64.55 31.48
C LEU A 11 12.42 -63.53 30.34
N SER A 12 11.72 -63.87 29.25
CA SER A 12 11.44 -62.93 28.15
C SER A 12 10.11 -62.19 28.29
N PHE A 13 9.21 -62.60 29.19
CA PHE A 13 7.90 -61.93 29.34
C PHE A 13 7.95 -60.75 30.31
N LEU A 14 8.89 -60.75 31.27
CA LEU A 14 9.04 -59.67 32.25
C LEU A 14 9.84 -58.48 31.72
N ILE A 15 10.70 -58.68 30.72
CA ILE A 15 11.47 -57.62 30.05
C ILE A 15 10.60 -56.88 29.01
N PHE A 16 9.58 -57.53 28.47
CA PHE A 16 8.68 -56.91 27.47
C PHE A 16 7.68 -55.94 28.10
N PHE A 17 7.27 -56.15 29.36
CA PHE A 17 6.30 -55.27 30.03
C PHE A 17 6.93 -53.98 30.60
N ILE A 18 8.21 -54.00 30.95
CA ILE A 18 8.92 -52.80 31.45
C ILE A 18 9.34 -51.89 30.27
N PHE A 19 9.59 -52.43 29.08
CA PHE A 19 9.89 -51.62 27.89
C PHE A 19 8.64 -50.99 27.26
N PHE A 20 7.46 -51.59 27.42
CA PHE A 20 6.21 -51.03 26.86
C PHE A 20 5.65 -49.85 27.67
N PHE A 21 5.97 -49.75 28.97
CA PHE A 21 5.56 -48.63 29.82
C PHE A 21 6.51 -47.42 29.78
N VAL A 22 7.75 -47.58 29.30
CA VAL A 22 8.68 -46.46 29.09
C VAL A 22 8.53 -45.83 27.70
N VAL A 23 8.05 -46.57 26.70
CA VAL A 23 7.80 -46.03 25.35
C VAL A 23 6.41 -45.35 25.23
N SER A 24 5.45 -45.70 26.08
CA SER A 24 4.14 -45.03 26.13
C SER A 24 4.12 -43.72 26.93
N ALA A 25 5.14 -43.44 27.75
CA ALA A 25 5.32 -42.14 28.41
C ALA A 25 6.04 -41.10 27.52
N VAL A 26 6.62 -41.51 26.38
CA VAL A 26 7.25 -40.60 25.40
C VAL A 26 6.34 -40.34 24.19
N TRP A 27 5.30 -41.15 23.98
CA TRP A 27 4.36 -41.02 22.85
C TRP A 27 3.03 -40.30 23.16
N VAL A 28 2.83 -39.83 24.39
CA VAL A 28 1.68 -38.97 24.78
C VAL A 28 2.12 -37.54 25.12
N TRP A 29 3.39 -37.20 24.89
CA TRP A 29 3.93 -35.83 24.97
C TRP A 29 4.32 -35.27 23.60
N CYS A 30 3.56 -35.63 22.57
CA CYS A 30 3.51 -34.88 21.31
C CYS A 30 2.04 -34.68 20.89
N ARG A 31 1.19 -34.41 21.88
CA ARG A 31 -0.14 -33.85 21.63
C ARG A 31 -0.01 -32.35 21.71
N CYS A 32 -0.23 -31.71 20.56
CA CYS A 32 -0.54 -30.30 20.39
C CYS A 32 0.09 -29.44 21.49
N LEU A 33 1.35 -29.02 21.29
CA LEU A 33 1.65 -27.66 21.73
C LEU A 33 0.58 -26.81 21.02
N PRO A 34 -0.36 -26.17 21.74
CA PRO A 34 -1.11 -25.09 21.12
C PRO A 34 -0.03 -24.18 20.56
N ALA A 35 -0.18 -23.77 19.29
CA ALA A 35 0.69 -22.79 18.66
C ALA A 35 1.04 -21.78 19.74
N LEU A 36 2.30 -21.85 20.23
CA LEU A 36 2.76 -20.90 21.22
C LEU A 36 2.57 -19.59 20.47
N ALA A 37 1.62 -18.79 20.92
CA ALA A 37 1.36 -17.47 20.37
C ALA A 37 2.75 -16.86 20.21
N ALA A 38 3.14 -16.60 18.94
CA ALA A 38 4.44 -16.06 18.64
C ALA A 38 4.61 -14.87 19.59
N LYS A 39 5.52 -15.00 20.57
CA LYS A 39 5.83 -13.90 21.46
C LYS A 39 6.27 -12.80 20.52
N ALA A 40 5.46 -11.75 20.43
CA ALA A 40 5.72 -10.61 19.58
C ALA A 40 7.16 -10.18 19.85
N GLN A 41 8.01 -10.26 18.82
CA GLN A 41 9.45 -10.14 18.94
C GLN A 41 9.80 -8.77 19.55
N ASP A 42 10.71 -8.74 20.52
CA ASP A 42 11.19 -7.47 21.08
C ASP A 42 11.85 -6.65 19.97
N VAL A 43 11.40 -5.40 19.85
CA VAL A 43 12.23 -4.22 19.59
C VAL A 43 13.37 -4.48 18.59
N VAL A 44 13.05 -4.44 17.29
CA VAL A 44 14.06 -4.65 16.23
C VAL A 44 15.01 -3.45 16.13
N SER A 45 16.10 -3.49 16.89
CA SER A 45 17.33 -2.75 16.59
C SER A 45 18.44 -3.75 16.24
N PHE A 46 19.22 -3.42 15.22
CA PHE A 46 20.35 -4.23 14.78
C PHE A 46 21.65 -3.53 15.17
N SER A 47 22.55 -4.23 15.84
CA SER A 47 23.79 -3.64 16.39
C SER A 47 24.80 -3.22 15.33
N ASP A 48 24.67 -3.73 14.11
CA ASP A 48 25.56 -3.54 12.96
C ASP A 48 24.98 -2.59 11.89
N LEU A 49 23.88 -1.90 12.19
CA LEU A 49 23.27 -0.91 11.31
C LEU A 49 23.44 0.58 11.66
N PRO A 50 23.85 1.03 12.87
CA PRO A 50 23.73 2.45 13.23
C PRO A 50 24.25 3.47 12.20
N GLU A 51 25.36 3.18 11.53
CA GLU A 51 25.99 4.02 10.50
C GLU A 51 25.88 3.44 9.09
N HIS A 52 25.12 2.36 8.93
CA HIS A 52 25.01 1.65 7.66
C HIS A 52 23.97 2.31 6.74
N TRP A 53 24.34 2.61 5.49
CA TRP A 53 23.49 3.29 4.51
C TRP A 53 22.11 2.63 4.32
N ALA A 54 22.04 1.30 4.37
CA ALA A 54 20.78 0.56 4.24
C ALA A 54 19.90 0.53 5.51
N ARG A 55 20.30 1.21 6.60
CA ARG A 55 19.61 1.15 7.91
C ARG A 55 18.13 1.50 7.80
N SER A 56 17.79 2.58 7.12
CA SER A 56 16.40 3.03 6.95
C SER A 56 15.56 1.95 6.27
N HIS A 57 16.04 1.37 5.17
CA HIS A 57 15.37 0.30 4.43
C HIS A 57 15.26 -1.01 5.22
N VAL A 58 16.33 -1.43 5.89
CA VAL A 58 16.35 -2.68 6.65
C VAL A 58 15.41 -2.60 7.85
N THR A 59 15.46 -1.50 8.61
CA THR A 59 14.56 -1.29 9.75
C THR A 59 13.10 -1.14 9.31
N ARG A 60 12.84 -0.51 8.16
CA ARG A 60 11.51 -0.46 7.54
C ARG A 60 10.97 -1.85 7.23
N LEU A 61 11.76 -2.69 6.55
CA LEU A 61 11.36 -4.05 6.22
C LEU A 61 11.22 -4.94 7.46
N ALA A 62 12.01 -4.69 8.50
CA ALA A 62 11.88 -5.38 9.78
C ALA A 62 10.60 -4.97 10.51
N ALA A 63 10.22 -3.68 10.48
CA ALA A 63 8.94 -3.19 10.99
C ALA A 63 7.74 -3.79 10.25
N LEU A 64 7.90 -4.13 8.96
CA LEU A 64 6.94 -4.88 8.16
C LEU A 64 7.05 -6.41 8.34
N GLU A 65 7.94 -6.90 9.20
CA GLU A 65 8.21 -8.32 9.46
C GLU A 65 8.64 -9.12 8.22
N MET A 66 9.17 -8.44 7.20
CA MET A 66 9.61 -9.04 5.94
C MET A 66 11.03 -9.60 6.01
N VAL A 67 11.89 -8.96 6.81
CA VAL A 67 13.27 -9.38 7.08
C VAL A 67 13.47 -9.62 8.58
N LYS A 68 14.41 -10.50 8.90
CA LYS A 68 14.82 -10.81 10.28
C LYS A 68 16.34 -10.82 10.35
N GLY A 69 16.87 -10.37 11.49
CA GLY A 69 18.27 -10.55 11.83
C GLY A 69 18.54 -11.89 12.48
N TYR A 70 19.77 -12.04 12.95
CA TYR A 70 20.28 -13.24 13.59
C TYR A 70 20.03 -13.21 15.11
N PRO A 71 20.12 -14.36 15.80
CA PRO A 71 19.97 -14.44 17.26
C PRO A 71 20.96 -13.59 18.06
N ASP A 72 22.04 -13.13 17.43
CA ASP A 72 23.07 -12.25 18.01
C ASP A 72 22.75 -10.75 17.87
N HIS A 73 21.53 -10.40 17.45
CA HIS A 73 21.07 -9.03 17.20
C HIS A 73 21.74 -8.31 16.02
N THR A 74 22.38 -9.04 15.11
CA THR A 74 22.94 -8.49 13.87
C THR A 74 22.00 -8.69 12.67
N PHE A 75 22.12 -7.84 11.65
CA PHE A 75 21.49 -8.05 10.34
C PHE A 75 22.42 -8.68 9.30
N LYS A 76 23.73 -8.45 9.45
CA LYS A 76 24.83 -8.77 8.52
C LYS A 76 24.62 -8.13 7.15
N PRO A 77 24.61 -6.79 7.06
CA PRO A 77 24.26 -6.08 5.84
C PRO A 77 25.20 -6.40 4.67
N ASP A 78 26.50 -6.54 4.91
CA ASP A 78 27.53 -6.78 3.89
C ASP A 78 27.69 -8.25 3.50
N GLN A 79 26.96 -9.16 4.14
CA GLN A 79 27.02 -10.58 3.78
C GLN A 79 26.32 -10.79 2.44
N LEU A 80 26.98 -11.53 1.53
CA LEU A 80 26.41 -11.91 0.24
C LEU A 80 25.18 -12.82 0.39
N VAL A 81 24.21 -12.63 -0.49
CA VAL A 81 22.98 -13.46 -0.57
C VAL A 81 23.15 -14.50 -1.65
N ASN A 82 22.73 -15.74 -1.38
CA ASN A 82 22.76 -16.80 -2.38
C ASN A 82 21.53 -16.80 -3.29
N ARG A 83 21.64 -17.49 -4.44
CA ARG A 83 20.55 -17.56 -5.44
C ARG A 83 19.26 -18.12 -4.87
N LEU A 84 19.32 -19.18 -4.06
CA LEU A 84 18.14 -19.80 -3.45
C LEU A 84 17.36 -18.83 -2.56
N GLU A 85 18.07 -18.15 -1.66
CA GLU A 85 17.51 -17.15 -0.76
C GLU A 85 16.81 -16.04 -1.56
N THR A 86 17.46 -15.56 -2.61
CA THR A 86 16.92 -14.51 -3.49
C THR A 86 15.65 -14.94 -4.21
N VAL A 87 15.64 -16.14 -4.81
CA VAL A 87 14.42 -16.67 -5.48
C VAL A 87 13.28 -16.81 -4.48
N VAL A 88 13.52 -17.43 -3.33
CA VAL A 88 12.48 -17.60 -2.30
C VAL A 88 11.96 -16.23 -1.85
N LEU A 89 12.86 -15.28 -1.59
CA LEU A 89 12.51 -13.96 -1.11
C LEU A 89 11.64 -13.18 -2.10
N ILE A 90 12.03 -13.14 -3.37
CA ILE A 90 11.30 -12.42 -4.44
C ILE A 90 9.94 -13.08 -4.68
N VAL A 91 9.90 -14.40 -4.88
CA VAL A 91 8.64 -15.13 -5.15
C VAL A 91 7.67 -15.02 -3.98
N ARG A 92 8.18 -15.16 -2.74
CA ARG A 92 7.35 -14.98 -1.54
C ARG A 92 6.82 -13.55 -1.42
N SER A 93 7.66 -12.55 -1.70
CA SER A 93 7.28 -11.12 -1.59
C SER A 93 6.27 -10.69 -2.65
N GLY A 94 6.30 -11.30 -3.83
CA GLY A 94 5.26 -11.16 -4.87
C GLY A 94 3.91 -11.81 -4.50
N GLY A 95 3.77 -12.38 -3.31
CA GLY A 95 2.51 -12.96 -2.81
C GLY A 95 2.23 -14.39 -3.27
N PHE A 96 3.23 -15.09 -3.82
CA PHE A 96 3.09 -16.44 -4.35
C PHE A 96 3.26 -17.56 -3.30
N ALA A 97 3.42 -17.22 -2.02
CA ALA A 97 3.64 -18.20 -0.95
C ALA A 97 2.57 -19.30 -0.89
N ALA A 98 1.29 -18.91 -0.90
CA ALA A 98 0.17 -19.87 -0.86
C ALA A 98 0.08 -20.73 -2.13
N GLU A 99 0.53 -20.22 -3.27
CA GLU A 99 0.56 -20.98 -4.52
C GLU A 99 1.70 -22.01 -4.51
N ALA A 100 2.88 -21.63 -4.00
CA ALA A 100 4.01 -22.53 -3.81
C ALA A 100 3.65 -23.69 -2.87
N GLU A 101 2.97 -23.40 -1.76
CA GLU A 101 2.50 -24.42 -0.81
C GLU A 101 1.47 -25.38 -1.44
N LYS A 102 0.53 -24.86 -2.24
CA LYS A 102 -0.43 -25.69 -2.98
C LYS A 102 0.26 -26.60 -3.98
N LEU A 103 1.24 -26.08 -4.71
CA LEU A 103 2.04 -26.86 -5.66
C LEU A 103 2.76 -28.01 -4.95
N ALA A 104 3.40 -27.72 -3.81
CA ALA A 104 4.06 -28.73 -2.98
C ALA A 104 3.10 -29.82 -2.49
N ALA A 105 1.91 -29.43 -2.01
CA ALA A 105 0.89 -30.37 -1.56
C ALA A 105 0.39 -31.28 -2.69
N ASN A 106 0.21 -30.73 -3.91
CA ASN A 106 -0.20 -31.49 -5.08
C ASN A 106 0.89 -32.47 -5.54
N ASN A 107 2.15 -32.05 -5.55
CA ASN A 107 3.29 -32.90 -5.90
C ASN A 107 3.45 -34.06 -4.90
N ASN A 108 3.23 -33.83 -3.61
CA ASN A 108 3.24 -34.89 -2.59
C ASN A 108 2.07 -35.89 -2.77
N LYS A 109 0.88 -35.42 -3.13
CA LYS A 109 -0.26 -36.31 -3.47
C LYS A 109 0.03 -37.17 -4.71
N LYS A 110 0.65 -36.59 -5.75
CA LYS A 110 1.05 -37.33 -6.97
C LYS A 110 2.10 -38.41 -6.65
N LYS A 111 3.11 -38.10 -5.83
CA LYS A 111 4.11 -39.09 -5.37
C LYS A 111 3.49 -40.26 -4.60
N ASN A 112 2.49 -40.00 -3.76
CA ASN A 112 1.78 -41.05 -3.01
C ASN A 112 0.79 -41.84 -3.88
N SER A 113 0.45 -41.36 -5.07
CA SER A 113 -0.44 -42.02 -6.05
C SER A 113 0.32 -42.66 -7.22
N ALA A 114 1.67 -42.67 -7.19
CA ALA A 114 2.56 -43.07 -8.28
C ALA A 114 2.63 -44.61 -8.53
N ASN A 115 1.49 -45.30 -8.44
CA ASN A 115 1.24 -46.55 -9.17
C ASN A 115 0.44 -46.32 -10.46
N SER A 116 0.14 -45.07 -10.83
CA SER A 116 -0.50 -44.76 -12.11
C SER A 116 0.36 -43.81 -12.93
N ALA A 117 0.93 -44.36 -14.01
CA ALA A 117 1.62 -43.64 -15.06
C ALA A 117 0.70 -42.57 -15.66
N SER A 118 1.09 -41.30 -15.53
CA SER A 118 0.56 -40.21 -16.34
C SER A 118 1.74 -39.42 -16.86
N GLY A 119 2.01 -39.58 -18.16
CA GLY A 119 3.08 -38.91 -18.89
C GLY A 119 2.75 -37.43 -19.12
N VAL A 120 2.85 -36.64 -18.05
CA VAL A 120 2.96 -35.19 -18.16
C VAL A 120 4.45 -34.88 -18.01
N GLU A 121 5.07 -34.33 -19.05
CA GLU A 121 6.42 -33.80 -19.00
C GLU A 121 6.46 -32.65 -17.99
N THR A 122 6.79 -32.94 -16.74
CA THR A 122 7.08 -31.91 -15.75
C THR A 122 8.43 -31.33 -16.11
N LYS A 123 8.48 -30.04 -16.46
CA LYS A 123 9.73 -29.28 -16.66
C LYS A 123 10.65 -29.56 -15.47
N GLN A 124 11.87 -30.06 -15.72
CA GLN A 124 12.78 -30.47 -14.67
C GLN A 124 13.20 -29.24 -13.85
N THR A 125 13.14 -29.36 -12.52
CA THR A 125 13.44 -28.26 -11.59
C THR A 125 14.68 -28.56 -10.75
N PRO A 126 15.51 -27.54 -10.43
CA PRO A 126 16.65 -27.69 -9.55
C PRO A 126 16.30 -28.33 -8.21
N LYS A 127 17.20 -29.18 -7.70
CA LYS A 127 17.03 -29.81 -6.38
C LYS A 127 17.75 -28.99 -5.33
N VAL A 128 16.99 -28.50 -4.36
CA VAL A 128 17.49 -27.57 -3.34
C VAL A 128 17.22 -28.09 -1.93
N PRO A 129 18.07 -27.75 -0.93
CA PRO A 129 17.97 -28.27 0.43
C PRO A 129 16.71 -27.78 1.18
N TRP A 130 16.18 -26.63 0.80
CA TRP A 130 14.96 -26.04 1.33
C TRP A 130 14.34 -25.12 0.28
N GLY A 131 13.07 -24.71 0.47
CA GLY A 131 12.42 -23.80 -0.47
C GLY A 131 12.08 -24.42 -1.84
N GLN A 132 12.12 -25.75 -1.98
CA GLN A 132 11.85 -26.46 -3.24
C GLN A 132 10.55 -26.02 -3.92
N SER A 133 9.49 -25.78 -3.14
CA SER A 133 8.20 -25.32 -3.66
C SER A 133 8.26 -23.96 -4.37
N TYR A 134 9.17 -23.08 -3.94
CA TYR A 134 9.38 -21.77 -4.56
C TYR A 134 10.19 -21.89 -5.84
N ILE A 135 11.21 -22.78 -5.87
CA ILE A 135 11.95 -23.10 -7.10
C ILE A 135 11.01 -23.72 -8.14
N ASP A 136 10.20 -24.70 -7.73
CA ASP A 136 9.24 -25.36 -8.62
C ASP A 136 8.28 -24.34 -9.22
N LEU A 137 7.73 -23.45 -8.39
CA LEU A 137 6.81 -22.42 -8.84
C LEU A 137 7.49 -21.37 -9.73
N ALA A 138 8.72 -20.96 -9.39
CA ALA A 138 9.47 -19.99 -10.18
C ALA A 138 9.75 -20.52 -11.59
N VAL A 139 10.10 -21.81 -11.71
CA VAL A 139 10.30 -22.45 -13.02
C VAL A 139 8.97 -22.64 -13.76
N GLU A 140 7.91 -23.06 -13.07
CA GLU A 140 6.57 -23.24 -13.64
C GLU A 140 5.99 -21.93 -14.20
N LYS A 141 6.22 -20.80 -13.50
CA LYS A 141 5.80 -19.47 -13.95
C LYS A 141 6.77 -18.80 -14.93
N GLY A 142 7.93 -19.42 -15.17
CA GLY A 142 8.97 -18.86 -16.03
C GLY A 142 9.67 -17.65 -15.41
N PHE A 143 9.63 -17.48 -14.08
CA PHE A 143 10.41 -16.48 -13.37
C PHE A 143 11.89 -16.88 -13.30
N LEU A 144 12.15 -18.19 -13.17
CA LEU A 144 13.48 -18.79 -13.18
C LEU A 144 13.58 -19.75 -14.37
N ALA A 145 14.62 -19.61 -15.19
CA ALA A 145 14.89 -20.48 -16.33
C ALA A 145 16.35 -20.98 -16.25
N PRO A 146 16.65 -22.00 -15.43
CA PRO A 146 18.00 -22.52 -15.33
C PRO A 146 18.33 -23.32 -16.61
N ASP A 147 19.50 -23.04 -17.21
CA ASP A 147 19.98 -23.76 -18.40
C ASP A 147 20.16 -25.26 -18.14
N ASP A 148 20.81 -25.58 -17.00
CA ASP A 148 20.93 -26.93 -16.49
C ASP A 148 20.35 -27.00 -15.06
N PRO A 149 19.12 -27.55 -14.91
CA PRO A 149 18.53 -27.73 -13.60
C PRO A 149 19.34 -28.65 -12.66
N GLU A 150 20.14 -29.59 -13.18
CA GLU A 150 20.92 -30.53 -12.35
C GLU A 150 22.15 -29.88 -11.74
N ASP A 151 22.79 -28.95 -12.45
CA ASP A 151 24.00 -28.23 -12.02
C ASP A 151 23.72 -26.79 -11.53
N TYR A 152 22.46 -26.47 -11.23
CA TYR A 152 22.08 -25.15 -10.76
C TYR A 152 22.73 -24.82 -9.39
N ASP A 153 23.68 -23.88 -9.40
CA ASP A 153 24.41 -23.40 -8.22
C ASP A 153 23.52 -22.52 -7.32
N TYR A 154 22.63 -23.17 -6.58
CA TYR A 154 21.69 -22.52 -5.67
C TYR A 154 22.36 -21.88 -4.44
N ALA A 155 23.58 -22.30 -4.10
CA ALA A 155 24.30 -21.90 -2.89
C ALA A 155 25.30 -20.75 -3.14
N GLY A 156 25.74 -20.58 -4.38
CA GLY A 156 26.60 -19.46 -4.78
C GLY A 156 25.92 -18.10 -4.67
N PRO A 157 26.73 -17.03 -4.60
CA PRO A 157 26.24 -15.67 -4.51
C PRO A 157 25.48 -15.29 -5.80
N VAL A 158 24.39 -14.54 -5.64
CA VAL A 158 23.58 -14.06 -6.78
C VAL A 158 24.21 -12.79 -7.36
N THR A 159 24.22 -12.64 -8.68
CA THR A 159 24.66 -11.42 -9.37
C THR A 159 23.53 -10.41 -9.53
N ARG A 160 23.86 -9.14 -9.76
CA ARG A 160 22.88 -8.09 -10.06
C ARG A 160 22.04 -8.40 -11.28
N LEU A 161 22.63 -8.99 -12.32
CA LEU A 161 21.92 -9.36 -13.55
C LEU A 161 20.89 -10.46 -13.29
N GLU A 162 21.26 -11.51 -12.54
CA GLU A 162 20.34 -12.60 -12.18
C GLU A 162 19.12 -12.08 -11.39
N VAL A 163 19.34 -11.10 -10.50
CA VAL A 163 18.24 -10.44 -9.78
C VAL A 163 17.39 -9.57 -10.70
N ALA A 164 18.00 -8.84 -11.63
CA ALA A 164 17.29 -8.03 -12.61
C ALA A 164 16.39 -8.90 -13.51
N GLU A 165 16.91 -10.01 -14.03
CA GLU A 165 16.16 -10.97 -14.83
C GLU A 165 14.97 -11.57 -14.06
N LEU A 166 15.25 -12.06 -12.84
CA LEU A 166 14.22 -12.65 -11.98
C LEU A 166 13.10 -11.65 -11.67
N LEU A 167 13.44 -10.39 -11.36
CA LEU A 167 12.46 -9.34 -11.09
C LEU A 167 11.69 -8.94 -12.34
N ALA A 168 12.37 -8.74 -13.47
CA ALA A 168 11.73 -8.38 -14.73
C ALA A 168 10.66 -9.41 -15.12
N ARG A 169 10.97 -10.70 -14.98
CA ARG A 169 10.03 -11.79 -15.24
C ARG A 169 8.94 -11.90 -14.18
N ALA A 170 9.30 -11.85 -12.89
CA ALA A 170 8.34 -11.99 -11.79
C ALA A 170 7.33 -10.84 -11.72
N MET A 171 7.72 -9.65 -12.16
CA MET A 171 6.87 -8.46 -12.25
C MET A 171 6.18 -8.30 -13.61
N CYS A 172 6.36 -9.26 -14.54
CA CYS A 172 5.83 -9.21 -15.91
C CYS A 172 6.20 -7.92 -16.66
N LEU A 173 7.41 -7.39 -16.42
CA LEU A 173 7.93 -6.20 -17.12
C LEU A 173 8.43 -6.53 -18.52
N VAL A 174 8.55 -7.82 -18.83
CA VAL A 174 9.01 -8.40 -20.09
C VAL A 174 8.08 -9.55 -20.50
N PRO A 175 7.93 -9.84 -21.80
CA PRO A 175 7.11 -10.96 -22.28
C PRO A 175 7.53 -12.31 -21.66
N SER A 176 6.56 -13.16 -21.33
CA SER A 176 6.82 -14.47 -20.71
C SER A 176 7.41 -15.46 -21.72
N LEU A 177 8.40 -16.25 -21.29
CA LEU A 177 8.99 -17.34 -22.07
C LEU A 177 8.04 -18.54 -22.28
N ILE A 178 6.85 -18.54 -21.67
CA ILE A 178 5.89 -19.64 -21.75
C ILE A 178 4.90 -19.36 -22.90
N GLY A 179 5.29 -19.78 -24.11
CA GLY A 179 4.38 -20.09 -25.21
C GLY A 179 4.11 -18.99 -26.23
N ASN A 180 4.93 -18.93 -27.29
CA ASN A 180 4.42 -19.03 -28.66
C ASN A 180 5.59 -19.30 -29.64
N GLU A 181 5.79 -20.57 -30.02
CA GLU A 181 6.47 -20.94 -31.27
C GLU A 181 5.59 -20.63 -32.51
N SER A 182 4.63 -19.73 -32.37
CA SER A 182 3.65 -19.39 -33.42
C SER A 182 3.24 -17.92 -33.40
N ALA A 183 4.10 -17.04 -32.88
CA ALA A 183 4.07 -15.63 -33.30
C ALA A 183 4.91 -15.52 -34.57
N PRO A 184 4.42 -14.91 -35.66
CA PRO A 184 5.28 -14.61 -36.79
C PRO A 184 6.43 -13.75 -36.27
N ALA A 185 7.61 -13.95 -36.85
CA ALA A 185 8.75 -13.07 -36.67
C ALA A 185 8.40 -11.66 -37.15
N GLU A 186 7.64 -10.92 -36.35
CA GLU A 186 7.59 -9.47 -36.37
C GLU A 186 8.58 -9.00 -35.29
N ASN A 187 9.85 -9.05 -35.70
CA ASN A 187 10.85 -8.10 -35.27
C ASN A 187 10.21 -6.68 -35.24
N ASN A 188 10.48 -5.90 -34.19
CA ASN A 188 10.07 -4.49 -33.95
C ASN A 188 8.84 -4.20 -33.07
N ILE A 189 8.76 -4.72 -31.84
CA ILE A 189 8.02 -4.01 -30.77
C ILE A 189 8.93 -3.62 -29.58
N LEU A 190 10.17 -4.11 -29.50
CA LEU A 190 11.09 -3.85 -28.39
C LEU A 190 12.11 -2.72 -28.63
N ALA A 191 12.08 -2.03 -29.78
CA ALA A 191 13.27 -1.33 -30.28
C ALA A 191 13.33 0.20 -30.19
N GLU A 192 12.29 0.94 -29.77
CA GLU A 192 12.40 2.43 -29.79
C GLU A 192 12.12 3.17 -28.46
N ASP A 193 11.15 2.77 -27.64
CA ASP A 193 10.85 3.52 -26.39
C ASP A 193 11.44 2.90 -25.11
N GLY A 194 11.64 1.57 -25.06
CA GLY A 194 12.11 0.86 -23.85
C GLY A 194 13.64 0.87 -23.63
N LEU A 195 14.42 1.12 -24.68
CA LEU A 195 15.88 1.08 -24.68
C LEU A 195 16.54 2.39 -24.23
N SER A 196 15.73 3.44 -24.00
CA SER A 196 16.21 4.79 -23.65
C SER A 196 17.00 4.84 -22.33
N SER A 197 16.83 3.85 -21.44
CA SER A 197 17.62 3.70 -20.21
C SER A 197 18.76 2.69 -20.28
N ALA A 198 18.80 1.80 -21.28
CA ALA A 198 19.93 0.87 -21.46
C ALA A 198 21.20 1.63 -21.92
N GLY A 199 21.04 2.63 -22.78
CA GLY A 199 22.13 3.55 -23.16
C GLY A 199 22.59 4.51 -22.05
N ALA A 200 21.98 4.45 -20.86
CA ALA A 200 22.36 5.29 -19.73
C ALA A 200 23.54 4.73 -18.92
N PHE A 201 23.90 3.46 -19.12
CA PHE A 201 24.97 2.80 -18.37
C PHE A 201 26.15 2.43 -19.27
N SER A 202 27.37 2.70 -18.79
CA SER A 202 28.59 2.52 -19.60
C SER A 202 29.11 1.08 -19.68
N ASP A 203 28.50 0.16 -18.94
CA ASP A 203 28.99 -1.22 -18.73
C ASP A 203 27.99 -2.30 -19.20
N LEU A 204 27.00 -1.93 -20.01
CA LEU A 204 26.01 -2.87 -20.55
C LEU A 204 26.35 -3.39 -21.96
N ASP A 205 27.28 -2.76 -22.67
CA ASP A 205 27.67 -3.12 -24.04
C ASP A 205 28.23 -4.55 -24.14
N THR A 206 28.69 -5.12 -23.03
CA THR A 206 29.21 -6.49 -22.95
C THR A 206 28.13 -7.55 -22.74
N LEU A 207 26.89 -7.13 -22.45
CA LEU A 207 25.75 -8.03 -22.23
C LEU A 207 25.04 -8.34 -23.55
N GLU A 208 24.41 -9.50 -23.60
CA GLU A 208 23.54 -9.87 -24.71
C GLU A 208 22.32 -8.92 -24.79
N PRO A 209 21.75 -8.68 -25.98
CA PRO A 209 20.62 -7.74 -26.12
C PRO A 209 19.42 -8.07 -25.21
N GLU A 210 19.15 -9.35 -24.95
CA GLU A 210 18.09 -9.78 -24.04
C GLU A 210 18.37 -9.40 -22.58
N GLU A 211 19.62 -9.54 -22.13
CA GLU A 211 20.06 -9.18 -20.79
C GLU A 211 19.93 -7.67 -20.55
N GLN A 212 20.26 -6.86 -21.56
CA GLN A 212 20.07 -5.40 -21.52
C GLN A 212 18.60 -5.02 -21.34
N VAL A 213 17.67 -5.77 -21.94
CA VAL A 213 16.22 -5.55 -21.77
C VAL A 213 15.79 -5.78 -20.33
N TYR A 214 16.30 -6.82 -19.66
CA TYR A 214 15.99 -7.05 -18.24
C TYR A 214 16.46 -5.91 -17.36
N VAL A 215 17.69 -5.42 -17.58
CA VAL A 215 18.24 -4.27 -16.84
C VAL A 215 17.39 -3.02 -17.07
N ALA A 216 17.08 -2.68 -18.32
CA ALA A 216 16.25 -1.53 -18.66
C ALA A 216 14.85 -1.62 -18.01
N ALA A 217 14.24 -2.81 -18.03
CA ALA A 217 12.92 -3.04 -17.45
C ALA A 217 12.87 -2.73 -15.94
N VAL A 218 13.82 -3.28 -15.15
CA VAL A 218 13.84 -3.05 -13.70
C VAL A 218 14.26 -1.63 -13.31
N VAL A 219 15.05 -0.96 -14.15
CA VAL A 219 15.43 0.45 -13.97
C VAL A 219 14.25 1.38 -14.29
N ASN A 220 13.52 1.15 -15.38
CA ASN A 220 12.32 1.91 -15.73
C ASN A 220 11.22 1.72 -14.68
N ALA A 221 11.10 0.51 -14.12
CA ALA A 221 10.22 0.24 -12.98
C ALA A 221 10.73 0.87 -11.66
N ASN A 222 11.94 1.45 -11.66
CA ASN A 222 12.67 2.00 -10.50
C ASN A 222 12.78 1.02 -9.32
N VAL A 223 12.92 -0.27 -9.63
CA VAL A 223 13.14 -1.31 -8.62
C VAL A 223 14.64 -1.48 -8.38
N MET A 224 15.44 -1.33 -9.43
CA MET A 224 16.89 -1.26 -9.36
C MET A 224 17.37 0.06 -9.96
N SER A 225 18.60 0.46 -9.63
CA SER A 225 19.24 1.69 -10.11
C SER A 225 20.73 1.43 -10.30
N GLY A 226 21.38 2.15 -11.22
CA GLY A 226 22.84 2.11 -11.31
C GLY A 226 23.52 2.91 -10.21
N TYR A 227 24.85 2.96 -10.30
CA TYR A 227 25.73 3.64 -9.37
C TYR A 227 26.04 5.08 -9.85
N PRO A 228 26.49 5.98 -8.96
CA PRO A 228 26.79 7.37 -9.31
C PRO A 228 27.87 7.54 -10.39
N ASP A 229 28.68 6.50 -10.64
CA ASP A 229 29.70 6.46 -11.69
C ASP A 229 29.14 6.13 -13.09
N GLY A 230 27.82 5.95 -13.21
CA GLY A 230 27.16 5.63 -14.48
C GLY A 230 27.21 4.15 -14.85
N THR A 231 27.55 3.26 -13.92
CA THR A 231 27.56 1.80 -14.14
C THR A 231 26.34 1.11 -13.55
N PHE A 232 25.96 -0.06 -14.09
CA PHE A 232 24.95 -0.95 -13.48
C PHE A 232 25.56 -2.11 -12.68
N ARG A 233 26.76 -2.54 -13.08
CA ARG A 233 27.56 -3.64 -12.53
C ARG A 233 26.85 -4.99 -12.57
N PRO A 234 26.48 -5.50 -13.75
CA PRO A 234 25.64 -6.69 -13.89
C PRO A 234 26.24 -7.96 -13.25
N GLN A 235 27.56 -8.09 -13.27
CA GLN A 235 28.27 -9.26 -12.76
C GLN A 235 28.63 -9.17 -11.27
N ASP A 236 28.43 -8.01 -10.64
CA ASP A 236 28.69 -7.86 -9.20
C ASP A 236 27.67 -8.65 -8.40
N THR A 237 28.14 -9.32 -7.34
CA THR A 237 27.30 -10.08 -6.42
C THR A 237 26.63 -9.19 -5.39
N LEU A 238 25.39 -9.52 -5.01
CA LEU A 238 24.60 -8.67 -4.11
C LEU A 238 24.74 -9.03 -2.63
N THR A 239 24.83 -7.98 -1.82
CA THR A 239 24.77 -8.03 -0.35
C THR A 239 23.33 -8.05 0.16
N ARG A 240 23.15 -8.47 1.43
CA ARG A 240 21.84 -8.42 2.12
C ARG A 240 21.27 -7.01 2.19
N ALA A 241 22.13 -6.00 2.35
CA ALA A 241 21.75 -4.60 2.34
C ALA A 241 21.15 -4.16 1.00
N GLU A 242 21.80 -4.51 -0.12
CA GLU A 242 21.30 -4.17 -1.45
C GLU A 242 19.97 -4.87 -1.77
N ILE A 243 19.83 -6.15 -1.41
CA ILE A 243 18.55 -6.86 -1.53
C ILE A 243 17.46 -6.22 -0.66
N ALA A 244 17.79 -5.74 0.54
CA ALA A 244 16.84 -5.01 1.39
C ALA A 244 16.40 -3.69 0.75
N VAL A 245 17.28 -2.97 0.07
CA VAL A 245 16.91 -1.74 -0.66
C VAL A 245 15.98 -2.05 -1.83
N ILE A 246 16.29 -3.10 -2.60
CA ILE A 246 15.43 -3.58 -3.71
C ILE A 246 14.03 -3.92 -3.18
N LEU A 247 13.94 -4.70 -2.09
CA LEU A 247 12.66 -5.03 -1.45
C LEU A 247 11.90 -3.80 -0.93
N SER A 248 12.60 -2.83 -0.36
CA SER A 248 11.98 -1.59 0.12
C SER A 248 11.37 -0.79 -1.03
N ARG A 249 12.06 -0.73 -2.19
CA ARG A 249 11.51 -0.14 -3.42
C ARG A 249 10.30 -0.91 -3.94
N LEU A 250 10.33 -2.25 -3.89
CA LEU A 250 9.17 -3.07 -4.26
C LEU A 250 7.94 -2.81 -3.38
N VAL A 251 8.14 -2.50 -2.10
CA VAL A 251 7.06 -2.03 -1.21
C VAL A 251 6.50 -0.69 -1.70
N ASP A 252 7.35 0.25 -2.11
CA ASP A 252 6.91 1.56 -2.59
C ASP A 252 6.13 1.46 -3.91
N ARG A 253 6.43 0.46 -4.73
CA ARG A 253 5.72 0.14 -5.97
C ARG A 253 4.45 -0.68 -5.77
N GLY A 254 4.07 -0.97 -4.53
CA GLY A 254 2.86 -1.75 -4.21
C GLY A 254 2.92 -3.22 -4.64
N TRP A 255 4.10 -3.72 -5.06
CA TRP A 255 4.25 -5.12 -5.47
C TRP A 255 4.18 -6.06 -4.26
N VAL A 256 4.68 -5.59 -3.12
CA VAL A 256 4.60 -6.30 -1.85
C VAL A 256 3.27 -5.99 -1.16
N LYS A 257 2.50 -7.03 -0.86
CA LYS A 257 1.24 -6.91 -0.12
C LYS A 257 1.52 -6.64 1.36
N ILE A 258 1.20 -5.43 1.80
CA ILE A 258 1.21 -5.05 3.23
C ILE A 258 -0.21 -5.20 3.79
N PRO A 259 -0.39 -5.81 4.98
CA PRO A 259 -1.70 -5.88 5.62
C PRO A 259 -2.32 -4.51 5.88
N ASP A 260 -3.64 -4.40 5.69
CA ASP A 260 -4.36 -3.14 5.83
C ASP A 260 -4.14 -2.46 7.20
N GLY A 261 -3.88 -1.16 7.14
CA GLY A 261 -3.63 -0.30 8.30
C GLY A 261 -2.29 -0.56 9.00
N ARG A 262 -1.33 -1.25 8.37
CA ARG A 262 0.07 -1.32 8.85
C ARG A 262 0.89 -0.15 8.36
N ARG A 263 0.70 0.28 7.11
CA ARG A 263 1.35 1.47 6.51
C ARG A 263 0.32 2.59 6.46
N LEU A 264 0.61 3.72 7.09
CA LEU A 264 -0.26 4.89 7.14
C LEU A 264 0.51 6.12 6.65
N ALA A 265 -0.19 7.06 6.01
CA ALA A 265 0.37 8.34 5.60
C ALA A 265 -0.50 9.49 6.13
N GLY A 266 0.14 10.55 6.60
CA GLY A 266 -0.54 11.63 7.30
C GLY A 266 0.44 12.57 8.01
N TRP A 267 -0.09 13.43 8.88
CA TRP A 267 0.65 14.42 9.63
C TRP A 267 0.76 14.05 11.10
N ILE A 268 1.92 14.30 11.69
CA ILE A 268 2.12 14.22 13.14
C ILE A 268 1.77 15.60 13.70
N ALA A 269 0.56 15.73 14.26
CA ALA A 269 0.10 16.97 14.88
C ALA A 269 0.80 17.27 16.22
N GLY A 270 1.30 16.24 16.89
CA GLY A 270 2.01 16.35 18.15
C GLY A 270 2.35 14.99 18.72
N ILE A 271 3.17 14.99 19.76
CA ILE A 271 3.62 13.79 20.46
C ILE A 271 3.29 13.96 21.94
N GLU A 272 2.50 13.04 22.47
CA GLU A 272 2.13 13.02 23.87
C GLU A 272 3.00 12.02 24.62
N LYS A 273 3.58 12.46 25.74
CA LYS A 273 4.38 11.63 26.66
C LYS A 273 3.60 11.45 27.96
N ASN A 274 3.21 10.23 28.26
CA ASN A 274 2.41 9.91 29.46
C ASN A 274 3.09 8.79 30.23
N LYS A 275 3.89 9.17 31.25
CA LYS A 275 4.79 8.27 31.99
C LYS A 275 5.70 7.48 31.02
N ASP A 276 5.46 6.17 30.87
CA ASP A 276 6.23 5.24 30.04
C ASP A 276 5.61 5.01 28.66
N ARG A 277 4.53 5.72 28.31
CA ARG A 277 3.86 5.59 27.03
C ARG A 277 4.05 6.85 26.20
N ARG A 278 4.46 6.65 24.95
CA ARG A 278 4.50 7.68 23.91
C ARG A 278 3.35 7.43 22.94
N ASP A 279 2.66 8.49 22.56
CA ASP A 279 1.62 8.44 21.53
C ASP A 279 1.83 9.57 20.52
N ILE A 280 1.67 9.29 19.24
CA ILE A 280 1.62 10.27 18.16
C ILE A 280 0.15 10.65 17.92
N LEU A 281 -0.12 11.95 17.87
CA LEU A 281 -1.38 12.50 17.35
C LEU A 281 -1.26 12.57 15.83
N PHE A 282 -1.94 11.67 15.13
CA PHE A 282 -1.78 11.47 13.70
C PHE A 282 -3.04 11.88 12.94
N ASN A 283 -2.90 12.81 12.02
CA ASN A 283 -3.98 13.28 11.16
C ASN A 283 -3.81 12.73 9.75
N SER A 284 -4.82 12.06 9.22
CA SER A 284 -4.84 11.58 7.84
C SER A 284 -6.16 11.93 7.19
N LEU A 285 -6.29 11.66 5.88
CA LEU A 285 -7.53 11.88 5.14
C LEU A 285 -8.71 11.02 5.66
N SER A 286 -8.41 9.93 6.39
CA SER A 286 -9.42 9.10 7.07
C SER A 286 -9.85 9.66 8.43
N GLY A 287 -9.13 10.66 8.96
CA GLY A 287 -9.41 11.32 10.22
C GLY A 287 -8.20 11.43 11.14
N ALA A 288 -8.43 12.06 12.30
CA ALA A 288 -7.48 12.16 13.40
C ALA A 288 -7.51 10.88 14.25
N GLN A 289 -6.33 10.36 14.59
CA GLN A 289 -6.14 9.17 15.42
C GLN A 289 -4.96 9.33 16.36
N LYS A 290 -4.96 8.56 17.45
CA LYS A 290 -3.86 8.52 18.42
C LYS A 290 -3.16 7.17 18.31
N LEU A 291 -1.89 7.18 17.95
CA LEU A 291 -1.10 5.98 17.67
C LEU A 291 -0.06 5.76 18.76
N GLN A 292 -0.07 4.59 19.40
CA GLN A 292 0.95 4.24 20.39
C GLN A 292 2.29 4.01 19.70
N VAL A 293 3.35 4.53 20.28
CA VAL A 293 4.73 4.43 19.77
C VAL A 293 5.46 3.30 20.47
N ALA A 294 6.20 2.49 19.70
CA ALA A 294 7.07 1.45 20.23
C ALA A 294 8.31 2.05 20.92
N ASP A 295 8.95 1.31 21.82
CA ASP A 295 10.10 1.82 22.59
C ASP A 295 11.31 2.18 21.70
N ASN A 296 11.54 1.40 20.64
CA ASN A 296 12.60 1.61 19.65
C ASN A 296 12.09 2.12 18.30
N VAL A 297 11.08 2.98 18.31
CA VAL A 297 10.67 3.67 17.09
C VAL A 297 11.90 4.23 16.36
N GLN A 298 12.01 3.93 15.07
CA GLN A 298 13.01 4.52 14.21
C GLN A 298 12.34 5.65 13.43
N CYS A 299 12.94 6.84 13.42
CA CYS A 299 12.41 7.99 12.72
C CYS A 299 13.48 8.49 11.76
N PHE A 300 13.11 8.76 10.51
CA PHE A 300 14.03 9.16 9.47
C PHE A 300 13.53 10.40 8.73
N LEU A 301 14.44 11.24 8.26
CA LEU A 301 14.20 12.32 7.31
C LEU A 301 15.29 12.25 6.25
N ALA A 302 14.93 12.14 4.98
CA ALA A 302 15.91 12.00 3.89
C ALA A 302 16.96 10.89 4.14
N GLU A 303 16.50 9.73 4.66
CA GLU A 303 17.33 8.56 5.02
C GLU A 303 18.24 8.72 6.24
N GLU A 304 18.34 9.91 6.82
CA GLU A 304 19.08 10.16 8.06
C GLU A 304 18.20 9.94 9.29
N GLU A 305 18.76 9.38 10.37
CA GLU A 305 18.02 9.14 11.62
C GLU A 305 17.75 10.46 12.35
N GLU A 306 16.50 10.66 12.73
CA GLU A 306 16.03 11.85 13.43
C GLU A 306 15.36 11.47 14.75
N SER A 307 15.29 12.44 15.67
CA SER A 307 14.51 12.25 16.89
C SER A 307 13.02 12.28 16.58
N LEU A 308 12.25 11.32 17.10
CA LEU A 308 10.80 11.36 16.94
C LEU A 308 10.23 12.66 17.52
N GLU A 309 10.80 13.20 18.60
CA GLU A 309 10.38 14.46 19.22
C GLU A 309 10.36 15.66 18.25
N GLN A 310 11.13 15.63 17.16
CA GLN A 310 11.16 16.67 16.12
C GLN A 310 10.12 16.46 15.01
N ALA A 311 9.41 15.33 15.01
CA ALA A 311 8.46 14.96 13.96
C ALA A 311 7.15 15.77 13.98
N ALA A 312 6.87 16.53 15.05
CA ALA A 312 5.67 17.36 15.12
C ALA A 312 5.65 18.40 14.00
N GLY A 313 4.54 18.47 13.27
CA GLY A 313 4.39 19.33 12.10
C GLY A 313 4.92 18.72 10.80
N PHE A 314 5.43 17.48 10.79
CA PHE A 314 5.79 16.79 9.55
C PHE A 314 4.65 15.93 9.02
N ARG A 315 4.53 15.90 7.69
CA ARG A 315 3.91 14.83 6.94
C ARG A 315 4.87 13.65 6.94
N CYS A 316 4.35 12.45 7.16
CA CYS A 316 5.14 11.25 7.22
C CYS A 316 4.42 10.02 6.68
N GLU A 317 5.22 9.02 6.37
CA GLU A 317 4.80 7.62 6.34
C GLU A 317 5.10 7.00 7.71
N VAL A 318 4.14 6.28 8.28
CA VAL A 318 4.35 5.50 9.52
C VAL A 318 4.03 4.04 9.27
N ILE A 319 4.85 3.16 9.86
CA ILE A 319 4.63 1.72 9.87
C ILE A 319 4.37 1.28 11.29
N LEU A 320 3.25 0.57 11.46
CA LEU A 320 2.92 -0.11 12.68
C LEU A 320 3.55 -1.50 12.70
N ASP A 321 3.94 -1.99 13.87
CA ASP A 321 4.43 -3.35 14.09
C ASP A 321 3.28 -4.37 14.29
N GLY A 322 3.63 -5.62 14.60
CA GLY A 322 2.69 -6.71 14.93
C GLY A 322 1.75 -6.41 16.09
N ARG A 323 2.14 -5.48 16.98
CA ARG A 323 1.38 -5.02 18.15
C ARG A 323 0.57 -3.76 17.85
N ARG A 324 0.51 -3.30 16.58
CA ARG A 324 -0.13 -2.05 16.14
C ARG A 324 0.50 -0.79 16.77
N GLN A 325 1.78 -0.84 17.13
CA GLN A 325 2.54 0.30 17.63
C GLN A 325 3.42 0.88 16.52
N VAL A 326 3.57 2.21 16.48
CA VAL A 326 4.45 2.90 15.53
C VAL A 326 5.90 2.50 15.82
N SER A 327 6.49 1.74 14.92
CA SER A 327 7.86 1.24 15.03
C SER A 327 8.81 1.89 14.03
N TRP A 328 8.28 2.48 12.95
CA TRP A 328 9.06 3.17 11.95
C TRP A 328 8.30 4.38 11.40
N VAL A 329 9.01 5.50 11.22
CA VAL A 329 8.49 6.79 10.75
C VAL A 329 9.46 7.34 9.71
N ASN A 330 8.94 7.81 8.57
CA ASN A 330 9.68 8.55 7.57
C ASN A 330 9.02 9.90 7.35
N LEU A 331 9.71 10.94 7.78
CA LEU A 331 9.35 12.33 7.63
C LEU A 331 9.59 12.74 6.17
N LEU A 332 8.59 13.39 5.58
CA LEU A 332 8.57 13.73 4.16
C LEU A 332 8.62 15.25 3.96
N GLU A 333 7.73 15.98 4.62
CA GLU A 333 7.51 17.40 4.38
C GLU A 333 7.15 18.10 5.68
N LEU A 334 7.78 19.23 5.98
CA LEU A 334 7.39 20.08 7.11
C LEU A 334 6.23 20.99 6.71
N LYS A 335 5.27 21.20 7.61
CA LYS A 335 4.08 22.00 7.32
C LYS A 335 4.44 23.44 7.00
N ASP A 336 3.97 23.92 5.85
CA ASP A 336 4.07 25.34 5.47
C ASP A 336 2.73 26.04 5.72
N ASP A 337 2.66 26.79 6.82
CA ASP A 337 1.48 27.55 7.23
C ASP A 337 1.35 28.92 6.54
N ALA A 338 2.33 29.33 5.72
CA ALA A 338 2.44 30.71 5.22
C ALA A 338 1.71 30.99 3.89
N VAL A 339 0.85 30.08 3.43
CA VAL A 339 0.33 30.14 2.06
C VAL A 339 -1.04 30.85 1.99
N GLU A 340 -1.15 31.82 1.08
CA GLU A 340 -2.43 32.44 0.73
C GLU A 340 -3.45 31.38 0.30
N THR A 341 -4.67 31.51 0.81
CA THR A 341 -5.76 30.57 0.49
C THR A 341 -6.80 31.26 -0.37
N GLU A 342 -7.15 30.62 -1.48
CA GLU A 342 -8.32 30.97 -2.27
C GLU A 342 -9.54 30.22 -1.73
N LYS A 343 -10.67 30.92 -1.59
CA LYS A 343 -11.93 30.31 -1.16
C LYS A 343 -12.84 30.06 -2.35
N ILE A 344 -13.16 28.80 -2.60
CA ILE A 344 -14.06 28.37 -3.66
C ILE A 344 -15.32 27.78 -3.03
N ARG A 345 -16.50 28.29 -3.41
CA ARG A 345 -17.80 27.72 -3.03
C ARG A 345 -18.35 26.87 -4.16
N GLY A 346 -18.96 25.75 -3.82
CA GLY A 346 -19.61 24.90 -4.81
C GLY A 346 -20.28 23.67 -4.22
N THR A 347 -20.53 22.69 -5.09
CA THR A 347 -21.09 21.39 -4.72
C THR A 347 -20.12 20.28 -5.03
N VAL A 348 -19.98 19.31 -4.11
CA VAL A 348 -19.16 18.12 -4.31
C VAL A 348 -19.74 17.28 -5.45
N LYS A 349 -18.94 16.94 -6.46
CA LYS A 349 -19.28 15.92 -7.46
C LYS A 349 -18.72 14.56 -7.08
N MET A 350 -17.47 14.53 -6.65
CA MET A 350 -16.75 13.30 -6.31
C MET A 350 -15.63 13.58 -5.32
N VAL A 351 -15.30 12.58 -4.50
CA VAL A 351 -14.07 12.52 -3.71
C VAL A 351 -13.46 11.15 -3.98
N ALA A 352 -12.21 11.13 -4.42
CA ALA A 352 -11.42 9.93 -4.61
C ALA A 352 -10.26 9.95 -3.62
N LEU A 353 -10.12 8.86 -2.85
CA LEU A 353 -9.04 8.65 -1.90
C LEU A 353 -8.30 7.37 -2.29
N GLY A 354 -6.97 7.41 -2.34
CA GLY A 354 -6.17 6.29 -2.83
C GLY A 354 -4.74 6.73 -3.15
N GLU A 355 -4.23 6.28 -4.30
CA GLU A 355 -2.93 6.72 -4.83
C GLU A 355 -2.94 8.23 -5.10
N ASP A 356 -3.98 8.69 -5.81
CA ASP A 356 -4.28 10.10 -6.00
C ASP A 356 -5.48 10.51 -5.15
N ASN A 357 -5.26 11.43 -4.23
CA ASN A 357 -6.33 12.01 -3.42
C ASN A 357 -6.83 13.28 -4.11
N LEU A 358 -8.05 13.26 -4.61
CA LEU A 358 -8.64 14.38 -5.33
C LEU A 358 -10.12 14.58 -5.02
N MET A 359 -10.57 15.81 -5.21
CA MET A 359 -11.95 16.22 -5.10
C MET A 359 -12.39 16.89 -6.40
N VAL A 360 -13.53 16.47 -6.92
CA VAL A 360 -14.19 17.17 -8.03
C VAL A 360 -15.27 18.07 -7.45
N LEU A 361 -15.13 19.37 -7.66
CA LEU A 361 -16.05 20.41 -7.23
C LEU A 361 -16.72 21.02 -8.45
N CYS A 362 -18.05 21.20 -8.41
CA CYS A 362 -18.74 22.07 -9.35
C CYS A 362 -18.96 23.42 -8.68
N ASP A 363 -18.30 24.46 -9.17
CA ASP A 363 -18.32 25.79 -8.56
C ASP A 363 -19.66 26.54 -8.76
N MET A 364 -19.74 27.77 -8.26
CA MET A 364 -20.90 28.64 -8.43
C MET A 364 -21.17 29.06 -9.89
N ASN A 365 -20.19 28.89 -10.78
CA ASN A 365 -20.29 29.17 -12.20
C ASN A 365 -20.65 27.94 -13.05
N VAL A 366 -20.96 26.81 -12.42
CA VAL A 366 -21.23 25.51 -13.08
C VAL A 366 -19.99 24.95 -13.79
N LYS A 367 -18.79 25.34 -13.35
CA LYS A 367 -17.52 24.79 -13.84
C LYS A 367 -17.04 23.67 -12.93
N ASP A 368 -16.60 22.58 -13.55
CA ASP A 368 -15.99 21.47 -12.84
C ASP A 368 -14.50 21.75 -12.61
N LEU A 369 -14.08 21.62 -11.36
CA LEU A 369 -12.72 21.78 -10.90
C LEU A 369 -12.26 20.44 -10.33
N ILE A 370 -11.15 19.92 -10.85
CA ILE A 370 -10.47 18.74 -10.32
C ILE A 370 -9.34 19.27 -9.43
N LEU A 371 -9.50 19.10 -8.13
CA LEU A 371 -8.60 19.67 -7.13
C LEU A 371 -7.92 18.54 -6.35
N PRO A 372 -6.58 18.40 -6.42
CA PRO A 372 -5.84 17.51 -5.54
C PRO A 372 -6.10 17.87 -4.06
N LEU A 373 -6.23 16.86 -3.21
CA LEU A 373 -6.32 17.06 -1.77
C LEU A 373 -4.91 17.13 -1.19
N ALA A 374 -4.62 18.21 -0.47
CA ALA A 374 -3.44 18.22 0.37
C ALA A 374 -3.58 17.16 1.47
N TRP A 375 -2.46 16.65 1.97
CA TRP A 375 -2.49 15.60 2.97
C TRP A 375 -2.94 16.08 4.35
N ASP A 376 -2.77 17.39 4.62
CA ASP A 376 -3.27 18.06 5.83
C ASP A 376 -4.68 18.58 5.63
N ALA A 377 -5.33 18.24 4.51
CA ALA A 377 -6.66 18.73 4.26
C ALA A 377 -7.60 18.27 5.38
N VAL A 378 -8.43 19.19 5.86
CA VAL A 378 -9.39 18.91 6.92
C VAL A 378 -10.81 19.16 6.44
N VAL A 379 -11.75 18.32 6.91
CA VAL A 379 -13.18 18.56 6.73
C VAL A 379 -13.75 19.09 8.05
N SER A 380 -14.57 20.13 7.95
CA SER A 380 -15.21 20.79 9.10
C SER A 380 -16.66 21.18 8.77
N GLY A 381 -17.42 21.62 9.77
CA GLY A 381 -18.84 21.98 9.65
C GLY A 381 -19.78 20.83 10.07
N GLY A 382 -20.89 21.16 10.75
CA GLY A 382 -21.95 20.21 11.13
C GLY A 382 -21.51 18.80 11.55
N LYS A 383 -22.16 17.76 11.04
CA LYS A 383 -21.88 16.33 11.30
C LYS A 383 -20.51 15.82 10.77
N ALA A 384 -19.58 16.68 10.33
CA ALA A 384 -18.40 16.31 9.55
C ALA A 384 -17.17 15.81 10.34
N SER A 385 -17.35 15.12 11.47
CA SER A 385 -16.23 14.53 12.22
C SER A 385 -15.62 13.27 11.58
N LYS A 386 -16.03 12.90 10.35
CA LYS A 386 -15.70 11.63 9.70
C LYS A 386 -14.79 11.72 8.48
N GLY A 387 -14.14 12.88 8.26
CA GLY A 387 -13.18 13.06 7.16
C GLY A 387 -13.82 13.13 5.77
N PHE A 388 -12.99 13.06 4.73
CA PHE A 388 -13.38 13.28 3.33
C PHE A 388 -14.37 12.26 2.77
N GLY A 389 -14.30 11.01 3.23
CA GLY A 389 -15.24 9.96 2.81
C GLY A 389 -16.69 10.18 3.27
N SER A 390 -16.94 11.17 4.12
CA SER A 390 -18.29 11.53 4.55
C SER A 390 -19.03 12.49 3.61
N LEU A 391 -18.31 13.16 2.71
CA LEU A 391 -18.87 14.09 1.74
C LEU A 391 -19.61 13.35 0.62
N LYS A 392 -20.82 13.81 0.29
CA LYS A 392 -21.70 13.21 -0.72
C LYS A 392 -21.82 14.09 -1.94
N GLN A 393 -22.13 13.48 -3.07
CA GLN A 393 -22.48 14.21 -4.28
C GLN A 393 -23.65 15.17 -4.01
N GLY A 394 -23.47 16.44 -4.38
CA GLY A 394 -24.44 17.51 -4.18
C GLY A 394 -24.30 18.26 -2.85
N ASP A 395 -23.43 17.82 -1.93
CA ASP A 395 -23.14 18.56 -0.70
C ASP A 395 -22.56 19.93 -1.04
N PHE A 396 -23.13 20.98 -0.44
CA PHE A 396 -22.61 22.34 -0.58
C PHE A 396 -21.43 22.55 0.36
N VAL A 397 -20.34 23.08 -0.17
CA VAL A 397 -19.08 23.24 0.56
C VAL A 397 -18.41 24.58 0.25
N ASP A 398 -17.72 25.10 1.26
CA ASP A 398 -16.66 26.10 1.09
C ASP A 398 -15.30 25.39 1.14
N VAL A 399 -14.51 25.51 0.08
CA VAL A 399 -13.19 24.89 -0.08
C VAL A 399 -12.12 25.97 -0.01
N LEU A 400 -11.13 25.80 0.86
CA LEU A 400 -9.91 26.60 0.86
C LEU A 400 -8.83 25.85 0.06
N VAL A 401 -8.29 26.51 -0.96
CA VAL A 401 -7.25 26.00 -1.85
C VAL A 401 -5.99 26.82 -1.66
N SER A 402 -4.84 26.16 -1.61
CA SER A 402 -3.53 26.80 -1.54
C SER A 402 -2.55 25.98 -2.37
N GLN A 403 -1.74 26.66 -3.20
CA GLN A 403 -0.85 26.03 -4.20
C GLN A 403 -1.57 24.99 -5.09
N GLY A 404 -2.82 25.27 -5.46
CA GLY A 404 -3.64 24.37 -6.28
C GLY A 404 -4.17 23.12 -5.57
N GLN A 405 -3.94 22.97 -4.26
CA GLN A 405 -4.41 21.84 -3.46
C GLN A 405 -5.47 22.28 -2.45
N VAL A 406 -6.46 21.42 -2.20
CA VAL A 406 -7.46 21.63 -1.15
C VAL A 406 -6.80 21.48 0.22
N ARG A 407 -6.90 22.50 1.07
CA ARG A 407 -6.43 22.50 2.47
C ARG A 407 -7.57 22.38 3.48
N LYS A 408 -8.76 22.86 3.16
CA LYS A 408 -9.91 22.76 4.06
C LYS A 408 -11.20 22.68 3.27
N VAL A 409 -12.10 21.80 3.70
CA VAL A 409 -13.48 21.75 3.23
C VAL A 409 -14.40 22.03 4.41
N THR A 410 -15.33 22.96 4.22
CA THR A 410 -16.36 23.29 5.21
C THR A 410 -17.70 22.90 4.62
N LEU A 411 -18.33 21.87 5.20
CA LEU A 411 -19.68 21.46 4.83
C LEU A 411 -20.69 22.53 5.26
N LEU A 412 -21.49 23.00 4.32
CA LEU A 412 -22.47 24.06 4.53
C LEU A 412 -23.84 23.46 4.84
N ASP A 413 -24.48 23.97 5.91
CA ASP A 413 -25.84 23.57 6.28
C ASP A 413 -26.86 24.37 5.45
N VAL A 414 -27.20 23.85 4.28
CA VAL A 414 -28.13 24.49 3.35
C VAL A 414 -29.59 24.08 3.63
N LYS A 415 -30.49 25.05 3.50
CA LYS A 415 -31.94 24.87 3.53
C LYS A 415 -32.51 24.95 2.13
N THR A 416 -33.74 24.45 1.96
CA THR A 416 -34.43 24.51 0.65
C THR A 416 -35.85 25.04 0.77
N ALA A 417 -36.24 25.83 -0.23
CA ALA A 417 -37.60 26.30 -0.45
C ALA A 417 -38.00 26.01 -1.90
N SER A 418 -39.26 25.65 -2.13
CA SER A 418 -39.78 25.43 -3.48
C SER A 418 -41.04 26.26 -3.66
N GLY A 419 -41.21 26.81 -4.86
CA GLY A 419 -42.37 27.64 -5.18
C GLY A 419 -42.34 28.12 -6.62
N GLU A 420 -43.40 28.83 -7.01
CA GLU A 420 -43.47 29.53 -8.29
C GLU A 420 -43.06 31.00 -8.09
N VAL A 421 -42.23 31.55 -8.96
CA VAL A 421 -41.80 32.95 -8.89
C VAL A 421 -42.98 33.87 -9.20
N LYS A 422 -43.40 34.67 -8.23
CA LYS A 422 -44.51 35.62 -8.37
C LYS A 422 -44.07 36.86 -9.17
N ARG A 423 -42.93 37.43 -8.79
CA ARG A 423 -42.35 38.66 -9.35
C ARG A 423 -40.90 38.83 -8.90
N ILE A 424 -40.16 39.67 -9.62
CA ILE A 424 -38.79 40.06 -9.29
C ILE A 424 -38.73 41.59 -9.36
N GLU A 425 -38.33 42.24 -8.28
CA GLU A 425 -38.24 43.70 -8.17
C GLU A 425 -37.06 44.07 -7.26
N ASP A 426 -36.32 45.12 -7.60
CA ASP A 426 -35.21 45.68 -6.80
C ASP A 426 -34.18 44.62 -6.31
N GLY A 427 -33.81 43.67 -7.17
CA GLY A 427 -32.85 42.61 -6.85
C GLY A 427 -33.39 41.53 -5.89
N ARG A 428 -34.71 41.50 -5.66
CA ARG A 428 -35.39 40.53 -4.79
C ARG A 428 -36.35 39.65 -5.60
N MET A 429 -36.26 38.34 -5.38
CA MET A 429 -37.17 37.35 -5.97
C MET A 429 -38.26 36.96 -4.97
N TYR A 430 -39.53 37.05 -5.36
CA TYR A 430 -40.68 36.69 -4.52
C TYR A 430 -41.32 35.38 -5.01
N LEU A 431 -41.65 34.47 -4.08
CA LEU A 431 -42.38 33.24 -4.37
C LEU A 431 -43.90 33.40 -4.13
N LYS A 432 -44.73 32.66 -4.85
CA LYS A 432 -46.18 32.58 -4.61
C LYS A 432 -46.47 31.81 -3.31
N GLY A 433 -47.30 32.41 -2.44
CA GLY A 433 -47.71 31.85 -1.14
C GLY A 433 -47.40 32.80 0.01
N SER A 434 -48.03 32.61 1.18
CA SER A 434 -47.63 33.31 2.40
C SER A 434 -46.48 32.58 3.07
N SER A 435 -45.59 33.31 3.75
CA SER A 435 -44.53 32.77 4.59
C SER A 435 -45.14 31.93 5.72
N SER A 436 -45.45 30.65 5.47
CA SER A 436 -45.69 29.73 6.59
C SER A 436 -44.39 29.72 7.41
N GLY A 437 -44.49 30.01 8.70
CA GLY A 437 -43.46 30.64 9.54
C GLY A 437 -42.10 29.95 9.76
N LYS A 438 -41.62 29.15 8.81
CA LYS A 438 -40.26 28.59 8.73
C LYS A 438 -39.63 28.64 7.34
N LYS A 439 -40.31 29.18 6.32
CA LYS A 439 -39.77 29.27 4.95
C LYS A 439 -39.84 30.70 4.42
N PRO A 440 -38.74 31.22 3.84
CA PRO A 440 -38.71 32.55 3.25
C PRO A 440 -39.71 32.65 2.09
N ALA A 441 -40.46 33.74 2.03
CA ALA A 441 -41.36 34.04 0.91
C ALA A 441 -40.66 34.85 -0.19
N TRP A 442 -39.47 35.38 0.08
CA TRP A 442 -38.64 36.10 -0.86
C TRP A 442 -37.16 35.85 -0.57
N PHE A 443 -36.31 36.20 -1.53
CA PHE A 443 -34.85 36.09 -1.42
C PHE A 443 -34.18 37.33 -2.02
N ASN A 444 -33.29 37.96 -1.26
CA ASN A 444 -32.45 39.07 -1.73
C ASN A 444 -31.27 38.55 -2.54
N HIS A 445 -30.77 39.38 -3.46
CA HIS A 445 -29.55 39.12 -4.23
C HIS A 445 -29.53 37.71 -4.88
N TYR A 446 -30.71 37.29 -5.36
CA TYR A 446 -30.93 35.96 -5.89
C TYR A 446 -30.05 35.68 -7.13
N ASP A 447 -29.60 36.74 -7.80
CA ASP A 447 -28.77 36.77 -9.00
C ASP A 447 -27.30 36.45 -8.73
N TYR A 448 -26.83 36.48 -7.48
CA TYR A 448 -25.52 35.91 -7.11
C TYR A 448 -25.53 34.39 -6.95
N ALA A 449 -26.72 33.77 -6.94
CA ALA A 449 -26.84 32.33 -6.87
C ALA A 449 -26.46 31.66 -8.19
N ARG A 450 -26.04 30.40 -8.11
CA ARG A 450 -25.91 29.56 -9.29
C ARG A 450 -27.32 29.19 -9.81
N ILE A 451 -27.67 29.64 -11.01
CA ILE A 451 -28.98 29.34 -11.61
C ILE A 451 -28.80 28.18 -12.60
N VAL A 452 -29.57 27.11 -12.41
CA VAL A 452 -29.51 25.90 -13.22
C VAL A 452 -30.89 25.37 -13.55
N ASP A 453 -31.02 24.57 -14.60
CA ASP A 453 -32.22 23.80 -14.87
C ASP A 453 -32.27 22.49 -14.05
N LYS A 454 -33.30 21.68 -14.31
CA LYS A 454 -33.48 20.36 -13.68
C LYS A 454 -32.29 19.42 -13.89
N ASP A 455 -31.60 19.55 -15.02
CA ASP A 455 -30.48 18.70 -15.45
C ASP A 455 -29.12 19.26 -14.98
N GLY A 456 -29.13 20.45 -14.34
CA GLY A 456 -27.94 21.10 -13.78
C GLY A 456 -27.22 22.01 -14.78
N ILE A 457 -27.81 22.30 -15.93
CA ILE A 457 -27.24 23.17 -16.96
C ILE A 457 -27.47 24.63 -16.56
N ARG A 458 -26.41 25.45 -16.64
CA ARG A 458 -26.44 26.88 -16.32
C ARG A 458 -27.55 27.60 -17.08
N GLN A 459 -28.28 28.45 -16.38
CA GLN A 459 -29.24 29.39 -16.95
C GLN A 459 -28.79 30.82 -16.64
N ASP A 460 -29.17 31.77 -17.50
CA ASP A 460 -28.77 33.17 -17.35
C ASP A 460 -29.63 33.92 -16.32
N SER A 461 -30.90 33.52 -16.17
CA SER A 461 -31.86 34.21 -15.30
C SER A 461 -33.02 33.31 -14.88
N VAL A 462 -33.86 33.86 -14.01
CA VAL A 462 -35.15 33.29 -13.57
C VAL A 462 -36.24 34.29 -13.93
N ALA A 463 -37.39 33.83 -14.39
CA ALA A 463 -38.54 34.66 -14.77
C ALA A 463 -39.74 34.47 -13.84
N ALA A 464 -40.64 35.47 -13.82
CA ALA A 464 -41.94 35.32 -13.18
C ALA A 464 -42.74 34.19 -13.86
N GLY A 465 -43.36 33.32 -13.05
CA GLY A 465 -44.04 32.11 -13.48
C GLY A 465 -43.19 30.85 -13.43
N ASP A 466 -41.85 30.96 -13.30
CA ASP A 466 -40.99 29.79 -13.19
C ASP A 466 -41.23 29.04 -11.88
N LYS A 467 -41.30 27.71 -11.97
CA LYS A 467 -41.20 26.84 -10.79
C LYS A 467 -39.74 26.66 -10.43
N VAL A 468 -39.41 26.96 -9.18
CA VAL A 468 -38.04 26.93 -8.68
C VAL A 468 -37.91 26.14 -7.40
N LYS A 469 -36.74 25.53 -7.22
CA LYS A 469 -36.22 25.09 -5.93
C LYS A 469 -35.01 25.94 -5.59
N VAL A 470 -35.14 26.74 -4.54
CA VAL A 470 -34.12 27.64 -4.01
C VAL A 470 -33.39 26.92 -2.88
N THR A 471 -32.07 26.86 -2.98
CA THR A 471 -31.16 26.38 -1.95
C THR A 471 -30.44 27.59 -1.36
N TYR A 472 -30.45 27.74 -0.05
CA TYR A 472 -29.93 28.93 0.64
C TYR A 472 -29.28 28.57 1.98
N LEU A 473 -28.39 29.45 2.44
CA LEU A 473 -27.85 29.46 3.79
C LEU A 473 -28.68 30.40 4.65
N ASP A 474 -28.82 30.06 5.93
CA ASP A 474 -29.51 30.87 6.94
C ASP A 474 -28.55 30.97 8.14
N PRO A 475 -27.59 31.91 8.08
CA PRO A 475 -26.54 32.03 9.09
C PRO A 475 -27.06 32.57 10.42
N LEU A 476 -28.17 33.32 10.45
CA LEU A 476 -28.75 33.94 11.64
C LEU A 476 -30.26 33.65 11.73
N PRO A 477 -30.66 32.40 12.09
CA PRO A 477 -32.05 31.99 12.08
C PRO A 477 -32.96 32.88 12.93
N GLY A 478 -33.93 33.54 12.27
CA GLY A 478 -34.92 34.41 12.91
C GLY A 478 -34.60 35.91 12.79
N GLU A 479 -33.44 36.28 12.25
CA GLU A 479 -33.25 37.60 11.67
C GLU A 479 -34.01 37.71 10.33
N ILE A 480 -34.25 38.94 9.88
CA ILE A 480 -34.97 39.21 8.63
C ILE A 480 -33.93 39.46 7.55
N ASP A 481 -34.16 38.92 6.36
CA ASP A 481 -33.37 39.20 5.15
C ASP A 481 -31.90 38.70 5.19
N ASP A 482 -31.59 37.70 6.02
CA ASP A 482 -30.25 37.13 6.18
C ASP A 482 -29.98 35.91 5.28
N GLU A 483 -30.99 35.43 4.54
CA GLU A 483 -30.85 34.25 3.71
C GLU A 483 -29.94 34.49 2.50
N VAL A 484 -28.86 33.72 2.41
CA VAL A 484 -27.90 33.78 1.30
C VAL A 484 -28.21 32.67 0.31
N VAL A 485 -28.78 33.03 -0.85
CA VAL A 485 -29.08 32.06 -1.90
C VAL A 485 -27.79 31.53 -2.53
N VAL A 486 -27.68 30.21 -2.64
CA VAL A 486 -26.53 29.55 -3.27
C VAL A 486 -26.89 28.86 -4.58
N GLU A 487 -28.11 28.36 -4.73
CA GLU A 487 -28.56 27.77 -5.98
C GLU A 487 -30.05 28.00 -6.22
N ILE A 488 -30.41 28.27 -7.47
CA ILE A 488 -31.81 28.28 -7.92
C ILE A 488 -31.93 27.25 -9.04
N LYS A 489 -32.70 26.20 -8.79
CA LYS A 489 -33.00 25.16 -9.78
C LYS A 489 -34.37 25.41 -10.40
N VAL A 490 -34.42 25.72 -11.69
CA VAL A 490 -35.65 25.94 -12.48
C VAL A 490 -36.19 24.59 -12.96
N THR A 491 -37.40 24.24 -12.54
CA THR A 491 -37.99 22.90 -12.78
C THR A 491 -39.05 22.85 -13.89
N LYS A 492 -39.55 24.02 -14.34
CA LYS A 492 -40.68 24.23 -15.28
C LYS A 492 -42.04 23.66 -14.83
#